data_AF-A0A014L075-F1
#
_entry.id   AF-A0A014L075-F1
#
_cell.length_a   1.000
_cell.length_b   1.000
_cell.length_c   1.000
_cell.angle_alpha   90.00
_cell.angle_beta   90.00
_cell.angle_gamma   90.00
#
_symmetry.space_group_name_H-M   'P 1'
#
loop_
_entity.id
_entity.type
_entity.pdbx_description
1 polymer ?
#
loop_
_entity_poly.entity_id
_entity_poly.type
_entity_poly.pdbx_seq_one_letter_code
_entity_poly.pdbx_strand_id
1 'polypeptide(L)' 'MISRLDDLEADLITRRARAQAEGWAGEIEGLDLTFQLLRAKRDDTHRRTQRPTVDLGIPTPRRTKKDQ' A
#
# COMPACT_ATOMS: atom_id res chain seq x y z
N MET A 1 -6.04 -5.40 1.59
CA MET A 1 -4.81 -4.57 1.54
C MET A 1 -5.03 -3.18 2.13
N ILE A 2 -6.11 -2.46 1.79
CA ILE A 2 -6.43 -1.16 2.41
C ILE A 2 -6.48 -1.23 3.95
N SER A 3 -7.20 -2.20 4.51
CA SER A 3 -7.27 -2.39 5.97
C SER A 3 -5.89 -2.49 6.63
N ARG A 4 -4.96 -3.21 6.00
CA ARG A 4 -3.58 -3.35 6.50
C ARG A 4 -2.81 -2.02 6.46
N LEU A 5 -3.10 -1.15 5.50
CA LEU A 5 -2.49 0.18 5.42
C LEU A 5 -3.02 1.10 6.53
N ASP A 6 -4.29 0.98 6.90
CA ASP A 6 -4.87 1.72 8.02
C ASP A 6 -4.24 1.27 9.36
N ASP A 7 -4.04 -0.05 9.55
CA ASP A 7 -3.33 -0.59 10.73
C ASP A 7 -1.89 -0.05 10.84
N LEU A 8 -1.19 0.05 9.70
CA LEU A 8 0.17 0.60 9.64
C LEU A 8 0.18 2.10 9.94
N GLU A 9 -0.83 2.86 9.51
CA GLU A 9 -0.93 4.28 9.84
C GLU A 9 -1.05 4.47 11.36
N ALA A 10 -1.90 3.68 12.03
CA ALA A 10 -2.06 3.74 13.48
C ALA A 10 -0.77 3.41 14.25
N ASP A 11 -0.01 2.40 13.81
CA ASP A 11 1.28 2.04 14.38
C ASP A 11 2.30 3.18 14.20
N LEU A 12 2.38 3.77 13.00
CA LEU A 12 3.28 4.90 12.74
C LEU A 12 2.93 6.13 13.59
N ILE A 13 1.64 6.41 13.83
CA ILE A 13 1.20 7.50 14.73
C ILE A 13 1.76 7.25 16.14
N THR A 14 1.61 6.03 16.64
CA THR A 14 2.06 5.63 17.97
C THR A 14 3.58 5.76 18.11
N ARG A 15 4.33 5.30 17.11
CA ARG A 15 5.80 5.39 17.10
C ARG A 15 6.29 6.83 17.03
N ARG A 16 5.61 7.68 16.25
CA ARG A 16 5.96 9.10 16.16
C ARG A 16 5.76 9.81 17.48
N ALA A 17 4.65 9.55 18.17
CA ALA A 17 4.40 10.11 19.49
C ALA A 17 5.48 9.69 20.50
N ARG A 18 5.91 8.43 20.44
CA ARG A 18 7.03 7.93 21.25
C ARG A 18 8.35 8.63 20.90
N ALA A 19 8.71 8.71 19.62
CA ALA A 19 9.93 9.36 19.18
C ALA A 19 9.99 10.85 19.58
N GLN A 20 8.84 11.53 19.58
CA GLN A 20 8.71 12.89 20.12
C GLN A 20 8.97 12.95 21.62
N ALA A 21 8.35 12.05 22.40
CA ALA A 21 8.53 11.99 23.85
C ALA A 21 9.98 11.67 24.24
N GLU A 22 10.67 10.83 23.46
CA GLU A 22 12.05 10.41 23.70
C GLU A 22 13.09 11.33 23.02
N GLY A 23 12.66 12.33 22.25
CA GLY A 23 13.55 13.31 21.59
C GLY A 23 14.37 12.73 20.44
N TRP A 24 13.89 11.67 19.78
CA TRP A 24 14.59 10.98 18.72
C TRP A 24 14.39 11.67 17.37
N ALA A 25 15.15 12.74 17.12
CA ALA A 25 15.03 13.56 15.92
C ALA A 25 15.12 12.75 14.61
N GLY A 26 16.09 11.83 14.49
CA GLY A 26 16.25 11.01 13.30
C GLY A 26 15.09 10.03 13.06
N GLU A 27 14.51 9.47 14.13
CA GLU A 27 13.33 8.61 14.03
C GLU A 27 12.11 9.43 13.59
N ILE A 28 11.94 10.65 14.09
CA ILE A 28 10.84 11.54 13.68
C ILE A 28 10.92 11.85 12.18
N GLU A 29 12.10 12.21 11.67
CA GLU A 29 12.31 12.46 10.23
C GLU A 29 12.02 11.23 9.38
N GLY A 30 12.52 10.06 9.80
CA GLY A 30 12.27 8.79 9.11
C GLY A 30 10.79 8.40 9.10
N LEU A 31 10.09 8.60 10.21
CA LEU A 31 8.65 8.36 10.33
C LEU A 31 7.85 9.33 9.47
N ASP A 32 8.21 10.62 9.43
CA ASP A 32 7.52 11.62 8.60
C ASP A 32 7.64 11.31 7.11
N LEU A 33 8.81 10.85 6.65
CA LEU A 33 8.97 10.34 5.28
C LEU A 33 8.12 9.10 5.04
N THR A 34 8.13 8.16 5.97
CA THR A 34 7.36 6.91 5.86
C THR A 34 5.86 7.18 5.81
N PHE A 35 5.37 8.16 6.57
CA PHE A 35 3.97 8.62 6.52
C PHE A 35 3.57 9.10 5.13
N GLN A 36 4.42 9.90 4.48
CA GLN A 36 4.16 10.41 3.13
C GLN A 36 4.07 9.25 2.13
N LEU A 37 4.99 8.29 2.21
CA LEU A 37 4.99 7.10 1.35
C LEU A 37 3.75 6.22 1.59
N LEU A 38 3.35 6.04 2.86
CA LEU A 38 2.15 5.27 3.21
C LEU A 38 0.89 5.90 2.61
N ARG A 39 0.73 7.24 2.72
CA ARG A 39 -0.39 7.95 2.11
C ARG A 39 -0.44 7.77 0.61
N ALA A 40 0.69 7.98 -0.08
CA ALA A 40 0.78 7.77 -1.52
C ALA A 40 0.41 6.33 -1.91
N LYS A 41 0.83 5.34 -1.11
CA LYS A 41 0.48 3.93 -1.33
C LYS A 41 -1.01 3.66 -1.12
N ARG A 42 -1.63 4.30 -0.12
CA ARG A 42 -3.06 4.18 0.18
C ARG A 42 -3.90 4.74 -0.97
N ASP A 43 -3.55 5.91 -1.48
CA ASP A 43 -4.21 6.54 -2.62
C ASP A 43 -4.10 5.69 -3.90
N ASP A 44 -2.89 5.19 -4.20
CA ASP A 44 -2.68 4.29 -5.34
C ASP A 44 -3.49 2.99 -5.20
N THR A 45 -3.52 2.42 -3.99
CA THR A 45 -4.30 1.20 -3.72
C THR A 45 -5.79 1.45 -3.92
N HIS A 46 -6.32 2.54 -3.38
CA HIS A 46 -7.72 2.91 -3.54
C HIS A 46 -8.08 3.10 -5.02
N ARG A 47 -7.26 3.83 -5.76
CA ARG A 47 -7.42 4.03 -7.20
C ARG A 47 -7.41 2.70 -7.96
N ARG A 48 -6.52 1.77 -7.61
CA ARG A 48 -6.47 0.44 -8.26
C ARG A 48 -7.71 -0.39 -7.97
N THR A 49 -8.25 -0.34 -6.76
CA THR A 49 -9.49 -1.05 -6.40
C THR A 49 -10.69 -0.52 -7.18
N GLN A 50 -10.70 0.77 -7.53
CA GLN A 50 -11.78 1.39 -8.29
C GLN A 50 -11.60 1.30 -9.82
N ARG A 51 -10.45 0.81 -10.31
CA ARG A 51 -10.17 0.78 -11.74
C ARG A 51 -10.90 -0.39 -12.40
N PRO A 52 -11.67 -0.17 -13.48
CA PRO A 52 -12.30 -1.26 -14.21
C PRO A 52 -11.24 -2.11 -14.93
N THR A 53 -11.53 -3.40 -15.07
CA THR A 53 -10.74 -4.30 -15.92
C THR A 53 -10.87 -3.83 -17.37
N VAL A 54 -9.73 -3.68 -18.04
CA VAL A 54 -9.67 -3.31 -19.46
C VAL A 54 -9.12 -4.50 -20.26
N ASP A 55 -9.73 -4.78 -21.40
CA ASP A 55 -9.18 -5.74 -22.34
C ASP A 55 -8.00 -5.10 -23.06
N LEU A 56 -6.83 -5.73 -22.94
CA LEU A 56 -5.58 -5.27 -23.54
C LEU A 56 -5.27 -6.00 -24.86
N GLY A 57 -6.18 -6.86 -25.34
CA GLY A 57 -5.95 -7.67 -26.53
C GLY A 57 -4.84 -8.71 -26.36
N ILE A 58 -4.54 -9.12 -25.12
CA ILE A 58 -3.49 -10.10 -24.85
C ILE A 58 -3.93 -11.46 -25.42
N PRO A 59 -3.13 -12.08 -26.32
CA PRO A 59 -3.48 -13.38 -26.89
C PRO A 59 -3.66 -14.43 -25.79
N THR A 60 -4.80 -15.13 -25.82
CA THR A 60 -5.04 -16.25 -24.90
C THR A 60 -4.40 -17.52 -25.44
N PRO A 61 -3.68 -18.31 -24.61
CA PRO A 61 -3.18 -19.61 -25.01
C PRO A 61 -4.34 -20.50 -25.47
N ARG A 62 -4.15 -21.18 -26.59
CA ARG A 62 -5.13 -22.13 -27.12
C ARG A 62 -5.34 -23.23 -26.09
N ARG A 63 -6.53 -23.31 -25.48
CA ARG A 63 -6.90 -24.45 -24.62
C ARG A 63 -6.89 -25.71 -25.47
N THR A 64 -5.94 -26.62 -25.21
CA THR A 64 -6.00 -27.98 -25.74
C THR A 64 -7.11 -28.71 -24.99
N LYS A 65 -8.12 -29.21 -25.71
CA LYS A 65 -9.06 -30.17 -25.12
C LYS A 65 -8.24 -31.40 -24.75
N LYS A 66 -8.30 -31.81 -23.48
CA LYS A 66 -7.81 -33.12 -23.06
C LYS A 66 -8.83 -34.11 -23.60
N ASP A 67 -8.45 -34.86 -24.64
CA ASP A 67 -9.26 -35.95 -25.16
C ASP A 67 -9.54 -36.95 -24.02
N GLN A 68 -10.81 -37.32 -23.92
CA GLN A 68 -11.36 -38.28 -22.97
C GLN A 68 -11.06 -39.71 -23.41
#